data_AF-A0A0N5CGW5-F1
#
_entry.id   AF-A0A0N5CGW5-F1
#
_cell.length_a   1.000
_cell.length_b   1.000
_cell.length_c   1.000
_cell.angle_alpha   90.00
_cell.angle_beta   90.00
_cell.angle_gamma   90.00
#
_symmetry.space_group_name_H-M   'P 1'
#
loop_
_entity.id
_entity.type
_entity.pdbx_description
1 polymer ?
#
loop_
_entity_poly.entity_id
_entity_poly.type
_entity_poly.pdbx_seq_one_letter_code
_entity_poly.pdbx_strand_id
1 'polypeptide(L)'
;MGRPNFGGDGIKKPSGDLIEKYAYTLSIIKSLPKYFYHYPINAARNIARIGKRTRLFLSGDIENYSSSNYESKVSKLAEKVILNNNETNLVLVHRRFEILAKAPVPKFKSELYELYRNKKAFVFHWFFFKKGHWIDGLDDWFKTEENLNEASISFIMFSNRSSWEPQFVGDDRVPFHDERFGYRLCSNSHLQIIMCFQNFSFAIMNDVFTVHKGIKRNFTYYELSELISLKKNFNKLKKEFNNNITTYYPHMSEHCKQLN
;
A
#
# COMPACT_ATOMS: atom_id res chain seq x y z
N MET A 1 -13.31 -43.78 -26.72
CA MET A 1 -13.37 -42.44 -26.09
C MET A 1 -12.17 -41.64 -26.58
N GLY A 2 -12.38 -40.68 -27.48
CA GLY A 2 -11.31 -39.86 -28.06
C GLY A 2 -10.84 -38.78 -27.09
N ARG A 3 -9.52 -38.58 -26.99
CA ARG A 3 -8.92 -37.47 -26.24
C ARG A 3 -9.14 -36.14 -27.00
N PRO A 4 -9.39 -35.01 -26.31
CA PRO A 4 -9.41 -33.71 -26.98
C PRO A 4 -7.98 -33.34 -27.37
N ASN A 5 -7.82 -32.99 -28.65
CA ASN A 5 -6.57 -32.50 -29.21
C ASN A 5 -6.52 -30.99 -28.97
N PHE A 6 -5.77 -30.54 -27.95
CA PHE A 6 -5.50 -29.12 -27.76
C PHE A 6 -4.36 -28.70 -28.69
N GLY A 7 -4.72 -28.42 -29.95
CA GLY A 7 -3.83 -27.73 -30.88
C GLY A 7 -3.55 -26.33 -30.35
N GLY A 8 -2.36 -26.14 -29.78
CA GLY A 8 -1.88 -24.85 -29.32
C GLY A 8 -1.51 -23.97 -30.50
N ASP A 9 -2.47 -23.23 -31.04
CA ASP A 9 -2.16 -22.02 -31.80
C ASP A 9 -1.42 -21.08 -30.83
N GLY A 10 -0.11 -20.95 -31.02
CA GLY A 10 0.71 -20.02 -30.24
C GLY A 10 0.08 -18.62 -30.24
N ILE A 11 0.26 -17.87 -29.14
CA ILE A 11 -0.27 -16.50 -28.99
C ILE A 11 0.08 -15.70 -30.25
N LYS A 12 -0.92 -15.40 -31.08
CA LYS A 12 -0.72 -14.66 -32.33
C LYS A 12 -0.12 -13.29 -32.01
N LYS A 13 1.03 -12.99 -32.60
CA LYS A 13 1.65 -11.66 -32.50
C LYS A 13 0.62 -10.63 -33.02
N PRO A 14 0.27 -9.60 -32.23
CA PRO A 14 -0.68 -8.60 -32.69
C PRO A 14 -0.19 -7.98 -34.01
N SER A 15 -1.02 -7.97 -35.03
CA SER A 15 -0.75 -7.28 -36.30
C SER A 15 -0.97 -5.77 -36.15
N GLY A 16 -0.29 -4.93 -36.94
CA GLY A 16 -0.46 -3.46 -36.91
C GLY A 16 0.33 -2.74 -35.82
N ASP A 17 0.33 -1.40 -35.86
CA ASP A 17 1.04 -0.58 -34.88
C ASP A 17 0.35 -0.66 -33.51
N LEU A 18 1.10 -1.15 -32.51
CA LEU A 18 0.63 -1.31 -31.15
C LEU A 18 0.24 0.06 -30.53
N ILE A 19 0.93 1.12 -30.92
CA ILE A 19 0.70 2.49 -30.43
C ILE A 19 -0.62 3.03 -30.99
N GLU A 20 -0.89 2.85 -32.28
CA GLU A 20 -2.17 3.25 -32.89
C GLU A 20 -3.35 2.50 -32.27
N LYS A 21 -3.22 1.18 -32.08
CA LYS A 21 -4.24 0.36 -31.42
C LYS A 21 -4.51 0.81 -29.98
N TYR A 22 -3.44 1.15 -29.24
CA TYR A 22 -3.57 1.68 -27.90
C TYR A 22 -4.25 3.06 -27.89
N ALA A 23 -3.86 3.96 -28.79
CA ALA A 23 -4.45 5.28 -28.93
C ALA A 23 -5.95 5.20 -29.29
N TYR A 24 -6.32 4.32 -30.23
CA TYR A 24 -7.70 4.08 -30.61
C TYR A 24 -8.53 3.52 -29.43
N THR A 25 -7.99 2.54 -28.72
CA THR A 25 -8.63 1.98 -27.52
C THR A 25 -8.84 3.06 -26.45
N LEU A 26 -7.84 3.91 -26.22
CA LEU A 26 -7.97 5.06 -25.32
C LEU A 26 -9.05 6.05 -25.78
N SER A 27 -9.20 6.30 -27.09
CA SER A 27 -10.27 7.16 -27.59
C SER A 27 -11.66 6.59 -27.33
N ILE A 28 -11.84 5.27 -27.48
CA ILE A 28 -13.11 4.61 -27.15
C ILE A 28 -13.37 4.73 -25.65
N ILE A 29 -12.39 4.41 -24.81
CA ILE A 29 -12.53 4.48 -23.35
C ILE A 29 -12.91 5.90 -22.90
N LYS A 30 -12.32 6.93 -23.49
CA LYS A 30 -12.65 8.33 -23.20
C LYS A 30 -14.07 8.73 -23.60
N SER A 31 -14.67 8.03 -24.57
CA SER A 31 -16.05 8.26 -25.02
C SER A 31 -17.11 7.51 -24.21
N LEU A 32 -16.69 6.51 -23.41
CA LEU A 32 -17.61 5.74 -22.58
C LEU A 32 -18.20 6.61 -21.46
N PRO A 33 -19.44 6.30 -21.02
CA PRO A 33 -20.02 6.95 -19.85
C PRO A 33 -19.09 6.84 -18.64
N LYS A 34 -19.01 7.92 -17.85
CA LYS A 34 -18.24 7.89 -16.60
C LYS A 34 -18.98 7.06 -15.56
N TYR A 35 -18.68 5.76 -15.51
CA TYR A 35 -19.32 4.80 -14.59
C TYR A 35 -18.99 5.04 -13.11
N PHE A 36 -17.78 5.53 -12.82
CA PHE A 36 -17.36 5.89 -11.47
C PHE A 36 -17.01 7.36 -11.41
N TYR A 37 -17.70 8.10 -10.53
CA TYR A 37 -17.40 9.51 -10.33
C TYR A 37 -16.00 9.72 -9.73
N HIS A 38 -15.57 8.78 -8.88
CA HIS A 38 -14.27 8.71 -8.23
C HIS A 38 -13.58 7.39 -8.56
N TYR A 39 -12.25 7.39 -8.66
CA TYR A 39 -11.51 6.15 -8.97
C TYR A 39 -11.72 5.09 -7.86
N PRO A 40 -12.26 3.90 -8.18
CA PRO A 40 -12.67 2.88 -7.20
C PRO A 40 -11.46 2.04 -6.72
N ILE A 41 -10.49 2.71 -6.11
CA ILE A 41 -9.19 2.11 -5.75
C ILE A 41 -9.32 0.88 -4.84
N ASN A 42 -10.27 0.89 -3.90
CA ASN A 42 -10.44 -0.22 -2.95
C ASN A 42 -11.12 -1.43 -3.57
N ALA A 43 -12.07 -1.24 -4.49
CA ALA A 43 -12.60 -2.34 -5.28
C ALA A 43 -11.49 -2.97 -6.14
N ALA A 44 -10.64 -2.15 -6.77
CA ALA A 44 -9.49 -2.65 -7.53
C ALA A 44 -8.50 -3.44 -6.64
N ARG A 45 -8.21 -2.96 -5.42
CA ARG A 45 -7.39 -3.67 -4.44
C ARG A 45 -8.01 -5.00 -4.03
N ASN A 46 -9.30 -5.03 -3.71
CA ASN A 46 -10.01 -6.25 -3.31
C ASN A 46 -10.03 -7.28 -4.45
N ILE A 47 -10.30 -6.86 -5.69
CA ILE A 47 -10.24 -7.74 -6.87
C ILE A 47 -8.83 -8.31 -7.05
N ALA A 48 -7.79 -7.48 -6.94
CA ALA A 48 -6.40 -7.94 -7.03
C ALA A 48 -6.06 -8.97 -5.92
N ARG A 49 -6.58 -8.75 -4.71
CA ARG A 49 -6.41 -9.68 -3.58
C ARG A 49 -7.16 -10.99 -3.77
N ILE A 50 -8.37 -10.97 -4.33
CA ILE A 50 -9.12 -12.19 -4.67
C ILE A 50 -8.39 -12.98 -5.78
N GLY A 51 -7.81 -12.28 -6.76
CA GLY A 51 -7.11 -12.89 -7.88
C GLY A 51 -5.66 -13.32 -7.60
N LYS A 52 -5.13 -13.11 -6.39
CA LYS A 52 -3.74 -13.44 -6.06
C LYS A 52 -3.52 -14.95 -6.04
N ARG A 53 -2.31 -15.38 -6.42
CA ARG A 53 -1.92 -16.81 -6.47
C ARG A 53 -1.14 -17.28 -5.25
N THR A 54 -0.76 -16.37 -4.37
CA THR A 54 0.05 -16.62 -3.18
C THR A 54 -0.74 -16.27 -1.93
N ARG A 55 -0.45 -16.92 -0.78
CA ARG A 55 -1.05 -16.54 0.51
C ARG A 55 -0.66 -15.12 0.91
N LEU A 56 0.61 -14.78 0.74
CA LEU A 56 1.13 -13.44 1.00
C LEU A 56 0.79 -12.46 -0.12
N PHE A 57 0.58 -11.21 0.23
CA PHE A 57 0.49 -10.09 -0.70
C PHE A 57 1.20 -8.85 -0.14
N LEU A 58 1.69 -7.99 -1.04
CA LEU A 58 2.22 -6.67 -0.71
C LEU A 58 1.16 -5.60 -1.03
N SER A 59 0.73 -4.85 -0.02
CA SER A 59 -0.07 -3.63 -0.23
C SER A 59 0.87 -2.46 -0.52
N GLY A 60 1.03 -2.12 -1.80
CA GLY A 60 1.94 -1.07 -2.27
C GLY A 60 1.39 -0.25 -3.43
N ASP A 61 2.10 0.82 -3.78
CA ASP A 61 1.80 1.65 -4.96
C ASP A 61 2.66 1.20 -6.13
N ILE A 62 2.07 1.10 -7.34
CA ILE A 62 2.77 0.59 -8.53
C ILE A 62 3.98 1.44 -8.94
N GLU A 63 4.00 2.72 -8.56
CA GLU A 63 5.09 3.66 -8.86
C GLU A 63 6.25 3.59 -7.87
N ASN A 64 6.17 2.73 -6.85
CA ASN A 64 7.20 2.60 -5.83
C ASN A 64 8.26 1.55 -6.24
N TYR A 65 9.52 1.93 -6.13
CA TYR A 65 10.65 1.03 -6.29
C TYR A 65 10.98 0.39 -4.95
N SER A 66 11.20 -0.91 -4.92
CA SER A 66 11.61 -1.64 -3.70
C SER A 66 13.13 -1.71 -3.59
N SER A 67 13.64 -1.81 -2.36
CA SER A 67 15.06 -2.09 -2.12
C SER A 67 15.49 -3.45 -2.70
N SER A 68 16.80 -3.66 -2.82
CA SER A 68 17.35 -4.88 -3.41
C SER A 68 16.89 -6.12 -2.65
N ASN A 69 16.55 -7.18 -3.41
CA ASN A 69 16.10 -8.48 -2.88
C ASN A 69 14.86 -8.42 -1.96
N TYR A 70 14.04 -7.35 -2.05
CA TYR A 70 12.89 -7.12 -1.17
C TYR A 70 12.00 -8.35 -1.01
N GLU A 71 11.51 -8.91 -2.13
CA GLU A 71 10.60 -10.05 -2.10
C GLU A 71 11.23 -11.23 -1.32
N SER A 72 12.41 -11.68 -1.74
CA SER A 72 13.08 -12.83 -1.12
C SER A 72 13.41 -12.64 0.37
N LYS A 73 13.75 -11.41 0.79
CA LYS A 73 14.01 -11.11 2.20
C LYS A 73 12.74 -11.14 3.03
N VAL A 74 11.67 -10.53 2.51
CA VAL A 74 10.41 -10.37 3.23
C VAL A 74 9.59 -11.66 3.23
N SER A 75 9.60 -12.44 2.14
CA SER A 75 8.88 -13.72 2.07
C SER A 75 9.46 -14.75 3.04
N LYS A 76 10.80 -14.83 3.18
CA LYS A 76 11.46 -15.66 4.21
C LYS A 76 11.08 -15.26 5.64
N LEU A 77 11.01 -13.96 5.93
CA LEU A 77 10.58 -13.47 7.24
C LEU A 77 9.10 -13.79 7.47
N ALA A 78 8.25 -13.52 6.49
CA ALA A 78 6.81 -13.76 6.54
C ALA A 78 6.47 -15.24 6.67
N GLU A 79 7.25 -16.15 6.08
CA GLU A 79 7.09 -17.58 6.29
C GLU A 79 7.21 -17.94 7.78
N LYS A 80 8.24 -17.42 8.45
CA LYS A 80 8.49 -17.66 9.88
C LYS A 80 7.42 -17.04 10.79
N VAL A 81 7.05 -15.78 10.54
CA VAL A 81 6.27 -14.98 11.51
C VAL A 81 4.80 -14.78 11.14
N ILE A 82 4.39 -15.08 9.90
CA ILE A 82 2.99 -14.98 9.44
C ILE A 82 2.48 -16.38 9.03
N LEU A 83 3.13 -17.07 8.10
CA LEU A 83 2.57 -18.29 7.52
C LEU A 83 2.63 -19.50 8.46
N ASN A 84 3.72 -19.60 9.24
CA ASN A 84 3.93 -20.65 10.24
C ASN A 84 3.45 -20.24 11.65
N ASN A 85 2.85 -19.04 11.79
CA ASN A 85 2.27 -18.56 13.04
C ASN A 85 0.79 -18.19 12.82
N ASN A 86 -0.10 -19.10 13.22
CA ASN A 86 -1.54 -18.91 13.09
C ASN A 86 -2.18 -18.20 14.29
N GLU A 87 -1.43 -17.96 15.36
CA GLU A 87 -1.96 -17.42 16.62
C GLU A 87 -1.98 -15.88 16.64
N THR A 88 -1.21 -15.23 15.76
CA THR A 88 -1.07 -13.77 15.76
C THR A 88 -1.52 -13.15 14.45
N ASN A 89 -2.39 -12.14 14.55
CA ASN A 89 -2.70 -11.26 13.43
C ASN A 89 -1.55 -10.27 13.26
N LEU A 90 -0.63 -10.55 12.34
CA LEU A 90 0.58 -9.77 12.15
C LEU A 90 0.76 -9.36 10.68
N VAL A 91 1.16 -8.12 10.45
CA VAL A 91 1.66 -7.66 9.15
C VAL A 91 3.07 -7.10 9.26
N LEU A 92 3.84 -7.22 8.18
CA LEU A 92 5.19 -6.73 8.07
C LEU A 92 5.22 -5.37 7.34
N VAL A 93 5.59 -4.30 8.03
CA VAL A 93 5.60 -2.93 7.52
C VAL A 93 7.02 -2.52 7.14
N HIS A 94 7.21 -2.03 5.92
CA HIS A 94 8.44 -1.38 5.48
C HIS A 94 8.35 0.14 5.58
N ARG A 95 9.50 0.81 5.67
CA ARG A 95 9.56 2.27 5.58
C ARG A 95 9.46 2.73 4.14
N ARG A 96 8.85 3.90 3.95
CA ARG A 96 8.63 4.50 2.63
C ARG A 96 9.32 5.85 2.54
N PHE A 97 9.88 6.16 1.38
CA PHE A 97 10.58 7.41 1.13
C PHE A 97 10.18 8.03 -0.21
N GLU A 98 10.38 9.33 -0.33
CA GLU A 98 10.36 10.07 -1.59
C GLU A 98 11.77 10.57 -1.88
N ILE A 99 12.20 10.42 -3.12
CA ILE A 99 13.48 10.95 -3.59
C ILE A 99 13.26 12.06 -4.62
N LEU A 100 14.24 12.94 -4.81
CA LEU A 100 14.20 13.89 -5.93
C LEU A 100 14.04 13.16 -7.26
N ALA A 101 13.26 13.71 -8.20
CA ALA A 101 12.94 13.05 -9.46
C ALA A 101 14.17 12.63 -10.29
N LYS A 102 15.26 13.41 -10.20
CA LYS A 102 16.54 13.16 -10.87
C LYS A 102 17.55 12.36 -10.03
N ALA A 103 17.23 12.03 -8.78
CA ALA A 103 18.12 11.23 -7.94
C ALA A 103 18.12 9.76 -8.41
N PRO A 104 19.25 9.04 -8.28
CA PRO A 104 19.27 7.61 -8.50
C PRO A 104 18.36 6.91 -7.50
N VAL A 105 17.72 5.82 -7.92
CA VAL A 105 16.91 4.97 -7.04
C VAL A 105 17.86 4.17 -6.15
N PRO A 106 17.85 4.38 -4.82
CA PRO A 106 18.70 3.59 -3.93
C PRO A 106 18.21 2.15 -3.88
N LYS A 107 19.14 1.22 -4.01
CA LYS A 107 18.92 -0.23 -3.87
C LYS A 107 19.24 -0.69 -2.45
N PHE A 108 20.17 -0.03 -1.77
CA PHE A 108 20.63 -0.37 -0.43
C PHE A 108 20.29 0.72 0.60
N LYS A 109 20.21 0.34 1.88
CA LYS A 109 19.89 1.27 2.98
C LYS A 109 20.98 2.32 3.13
N SER A 110 22.25 1.96 2.91
CA SER A 110 23.38 2.90 2.89
C SER A 110 23.23 3.99 1.84
N GLU A 111 22.84 3.64 0.61
CA GLU A 111 22.59 4.59 -0.48
C GLU A 111 21.39 5.51 -0.17
N LEU A 112 20.32 4.94 0.39
CA LEU A 112 19.17 5.71 0.84
C LEU A 112 19.57 6.70 1.95
N TYR A 113 20.41 6.26 2.89
CA TYR A 113 20.90 7.10 3.97
C TYR A 113 21.76 8.26 3.46
N GLU A 114 22.62 8.02 2.47
CA GLU A 114 23.36 9.07 1.78
C GLU A 114 22.43 10.11 1.14
N LEU A 115 21.40 9.66 0.42
CA LEU A 115 20.40 10.58 -0.13
C LEU A 115 19.66 11.35 0.96
N TYR A 116 19.32 10.69 2.08
CA TYR A 116 18.62 11.30 3.20
C TYR A 116 19.46 12.38 3.88
N ARG A 117 20.73 12.09 4.20
CA ARG A 117 21.68 13.06 4.79
C ARG A 117 21.91 14.27 3.89
N ASN A 118 21.95 14.05 2.58
CA ASN A 118 22.11 15.10 1.58
C ASN A 118 20.80 15.83 1.22
N LYS A 119 19.69 15.60 1.97
CA LYS A 119 18.37 16.22 1.73
C LYS A 119 17.81 15.95 0.32
N LYS A 120 18.18 14.80 -0.27
CA LYS A 120 17.70 14.29 -1.56
C LYS A 120 16.65 13.18 -1.41
N ALA A 121 16.50 12.63 -0.22
CA ALA A 121 15.44 11.69 0.16
C ALA A 121 14.76 12.16 1.45
N PHE A 122 13.46 11.91 1.57
CA PHE A 122 12.65 12.21 2.75
C PHE A 122 11.72 11.04 3.03
N VAL A 123 11.28 10.88 4.28
CA VAL A 123 10.17 9.96 4.59
C VAL A 123 8.97 10.34 3.72
N PHE A 124 8.24 9.34 3.24
CA PHE A 124 7.15 9.53 2.29
C PHE A 124 6.14 10.57 2.76
N HIS A 125 5.77 11.50 1.87
CA HIS A 125 4.89 12.64 2.13
C HIS A 125 5.35 13.55 3.29
N TRP A 126 6.65 13.67 3.54
CA TRP A 126 7.19 14.53 4.60
C TRP A 126 6.66 15.97 4.58
N PHE A 127 6.53 16.55 3.39
CA PHE A 127 6.07 17.94 3.21
C PHE A 127 4.57 18.07 2.97
N PHE A 128 3.83 16.95 3.02
CA PHE A 128 2.45 16.90 2.56
C PHE A 128 1.51 16.26 3.57
N PHE A 129 1.87 15.08 4.08
CA PHE A 129 1.07 14.32 5.03
C PHE A 129 1.92 13.51 6.01
N LYS A 130 2.90 14.18 6.65
CA LYS A 130 3.84 13.56 7.59
C LYS A 130 3.16 12.70 8.67
N LYS A 131 2.05 13.17 9.24
CA LYS A 131 1.32 12.45 10.31
C LYS A 131 0.88 11.05 9.86
N GLY A 132 0.47 10.89 8.61
CA GLY A 132 -0.03 9.61 8.10
C GLY A 132 1.05 8.59 7.78
N HIS A 133 2.32 8.99 7.70
CA HIS A 133 3.42 8.09 7.31
C HIS A 133 4.57 8.07 8.31
N TRP A 134 4.39 8.70 9.47
CA TRP A 134 5.38 8.70 10.54
C TRP A 134 5.50 7.31 11.19
N ILE A 135 6.74 6.87 11.37
CA ILE A 135 7.11 5.62 12.07
C ILE A 135 8.33 5.95 12.95
N ASP A 136 8.23 5.68 14.25
CA ASP A 136 9.26 5.98 15.25
C ASP A 136 10.56 5.19 15.01
N GLY A 137 11.70 5.66 15.56
CA GLY A 137 12.98 4.96 15.46
C GLY A 137 13.66 5.02 14.08
N LEU A 138 13.50 6.12 13.33
CA LEU A 138 14.13 6.27 12.00
C LEU A 138 15.66 6.29 12.08
N ASP A 139 16.21 7.02 13.05
CA ASP A 139 17.67 7.13 13.19
C ASP A 139 18.31 5.79 13.56
N ASP A 140 17.68 5.04 14.47
CA ASP A 140 18.14 3.71 14.87
C ASP A 140 18.01 2.71 13.70
N TRP A 141 16.94 2.81 12.90
CA TRP A 141 16.77 2.01 11.70
C TRP A 141 17.89 2.24 10.68
N PHE A 142 18.33 3.49 10.49
CA PHE A 142 19.47 3.82 9.64
C PHE A 142 20.82 3.35 10.23
N LYS A 143 20.99 3.39 11.56
CA LYS A 143 22.22 2.97 12.25
C LYS A 143 22.38 1.46 12.35
N THR A 144 21.27 0.70 12.32
CA THR A 144 21.31 -0.76 12.34
C THR A 144 22.10 -1.27 11.13
N GLU A 145 22.98 -2.24 11.32
CA GLU A 145 23.75 -2.83 10.21
C GLU A 145 22.81 -3.48 9.18
N GLU A 146 23.06 -3.26 7.89
CA GLU A 146 22.19 -3.76 6.83
C GLU A 146 22.49 -5.24 6.54
N ASN A 147 21.50 -6.11 6.71
CA ASN A 147 21.59 -7.48 6.24
C ASN A 147 21.10 -7.59 4.78
N LEU A 148 21.99 -7.98 3.88
CA LEU A 148 21.70 -8.07 2.44
C LEU A 148 20.88 -9.30 2.05
N ASN A 149 20.82 -10.32 2.92
CA ASN A 149 20.25 -11.63 2.63
C ASN A 149 18.92 -11.90 3.36
N GLU A 150 18.69 -11.24 4.49
CA GLU A 150 17.52 -11.47 5.34
C GLU A 150 16.96 -10.15 5.88
N ALA A 151 15.62 -10.07 6.00
CA ALA A 151 14.97 -9.00 6.75
C ALA A 151 14.74 -9.45 8.20
N SER A 152 14.79 -8.50 9.14
CA SER A 152 14.46 -8.71 10.55
C SER A 152 13.39 -7.73 11.02
N ILE A 153 12.76 -8.03 12.16
CA ILE A 153 11.82 -7.11 12.81
C ILE A 153 12.61 -6.17 13.71
N SER A 154 12.42 -4.86 13.52
CA SER A 154 12.95 -3.81 14.39
C SER A 154 12.16 -3.77 15.70
N PHE A 155 10.85 -3.60 15.60
CA PHE A 155 9.92 -3.63 16.72
C PHE A 155 8.51 -3.91 16.23
N ILE A 156 7.64 -4.32 17.16
CA ILE A 156 6.23 -4.56 16.91
C ILE A 156 5.44 -3.44 17.58
N MET A 157 4.47 -2.88 16.88
CA MET A 157 3.57 -1.87 17.42
C MET A 157 2.11 -2.28 17.22
N PHE A 158 1.26 -1.78 18.12
CA PHE A 158 -0.17 -1.73 17.94
C PHE A 158 -0.55 -0.30 17.55
N SER A 159 -1.25 -0.12 16.43
CA SER A 159 -1.51 1.24 15.93
C SER A 159 -2.85 1.78 16.42
N ASN A 160 -2.78 2.79 17.29
CA ASN A 160 -3.90 3.60 17.74
C ASN A 160 -4.00 4.94 16.97
N ARG A 161 -3.54 4.99 15.71
CA ARG A 161 -3.44 6.24 14.94
C ARG A 161 -4.52 6.32 13.86
N SER A 162 -5.47 7.25 13.97
CA SER A 162 -6.62 7.40 13.06
C SER A 162 -6.33 7.85 11.62
N SER A 163 -5.06 8.09 11.28
CA SER A 163 -4.64 8.64 9.98
C SER A 163 -3.41 7.94 9.42
N TRP A 164 -2.93 6.88 10.07
CA TRP A 164 -1.73 6.18 9.64
C TRP A 164 -2.03 5.29 8.42
N GLU A 165 -1.17 5.36 7.41
CA GLU A 165 -1.32 4.65 6.14
C GLU A 165 -0.06 3.80 5.87
N PRO A 166 0.11 2.69 6.61
CA PRO A 166 1.22 1.78 6.37
C PRO A 166 1.05 1.08 5.02
N GLN A 167 2.18 0.79 4.39
CA GLN A 167 2.28 -0.26 3.38
C GLN A 167 2.93 -1.48 4.03
N PHE A 168 2.45 -2.67 3.68
CA PHE A 168 2.84 -3.87 4.40
C PHE A 168 2.72 -5.12 3.54
N VAL A 169 3.41 -6.17 3.96
CA VAL A 169 3.17 -7.55 3.55
C VAL A 169 2.28 -8.23 4.60
N GLY A 170 1.22 -8.88 4.13
CA GLY A 170 0.28 -9.62 4.98
C GLY A 170 -0.28 -10.84 4.25
N ASP A 171 -1.09 -11.63 4.95
CA ASP A 171 -1.79 -12.79 4.39
C ASP A 171 -3.32 -12.61 4.38
N ASP A 172 -4.05 -13.68 4.06
CA ASP A 172 -5.50 -13.68 3.90
C ASP A 172 -6.30 -13.30 5.16
N ARG A 173 -5.67 -13.24 6.34
CA ARG A 173 -6.33 -12.75 7.56
C ARG A 173 -6.60 -11.25 7.51
N VAL A 174 -5.82 -10.48 6.75
CA VAL A 174 -6.00 -9.03 6.64
C VAL A 174 -7.42 -8.77 6.07
N PRO A 175 -8.25 -7.92 6.69
CA PRO A 175 -9.59 -7.65 6.18
C PRO A 175 -9.54 -6.96 4.82
N PHE A 176 -10.60 -7.11 4.01
CA PHE A 176 -10.73 -6.35 2.76
C PHE A 176 -10.89 -4.85 3.03
N HIS A 177 -10.52 -4.03 2.05
CA HIS A 177 -10.79 -2.60 2.10
C HIS A 177 -12.29 -2.34 2.01
N ASP A 178 -12.76 -1.31 2.69
CA ASP A 178 -14.13 -0.82 2.52
C ASP A 178 -14.23 -0.06 1.19
N GLU A 179 -14.93 -0.66 0.22
CA GLU A 179 -15.01 -0.18 -1.15
C GLU A 179 -15.73 1.17 -1.29
N ARG A 180 -16.45 1.61 -0.25
CA ARG A 180 -17.09 2.94 -0.21
C ARG A 180 -16.06 4.08 -0.15
N PHE A 181 -14.85 3.81 0.33
CA PHE A 181 -13.77 4.79 0.36
C PHE A 181 -13.07 4.87 -1.00
N GLY A 182 -13.46 5.86 -1.81
CA GLY A 182 -12.82 6.16 -3.09
C GLY A 182 -11.45 6.83 -2.94
N TYR A 183 -10.66 6.79 -4.01
CA TYR A 183 -9.44 7.60 -4.13
C TYR A 183 -9.83 9.09 -4.24
N ARG A 184 -9.33 10.03 -3.43
CA ARG A 184 -8.10 10.06 -2.61
C ARG A 184 -8.32 10.17 -1.10
N LEU A 185 -9.56 10.31 -0.62
CA LEU A 185 -9.84 10.70 0.76
C LEU A 185 -9.92 9.50 1.70
N CYS A 186 -8.94 9.35 2.60
CA CYS A 186 -8.82 8.22 3.54
C CYS A 186 -8.88 6.85 2.85
N SER A 187 -8.39 6.79 1.62
CA SER A 187 -8.49 5.61 0.76
C SER A 187 -7.69 4.41 1.30
N ASN A 188 -6.76 4.60 2.24
CA ASN A 188 -6.06 3.49 2.91
C ASN A 188 -6.12 3.56 4.45
N SER A 189 -6.30 4.75 5.05
CA SER A 189 -6.33 4.89 6.52
C SER A 189 -7.40 4.01 7.19
N HIS A 190 -8.57 3.85 6.56
CA HIS A 190 -9.66 3.03 7.12
C HIS A 190 -9.26 1.56 7.30
N LEU A 191 -8.44 0.98 6.41
CA LEU A 191 -8.02 -0.42 6.52
C LEU A 191 -7.19 -0.64 7.79
N GLN A 192 -6.24 0.27 8.06
CA GLN A 192 -5.43 0.21 9.28
C GLN A 192 -6.31 0.26 10.54
N ILE A 193 -7.41 1.03 10.51
CA ILE A 193 -8.36 1.09 11.62
C ILE A 193 -9.08 -0.26 11.76
N ILE A 194 -9.62 -0.83 10.68
CA ILE A 194 -10.26 -2.16 10.73
C ILE A 194 -9.28 -3.19 11.30
N MET A 195 -8.04 -3.18 10.84
CA MET A 195 -6.97 -4.05 11.33
C MET A 195 -6.73 -3.87 12.84
N CYS A 196 -6.67 -2.63 13.34
CA CYS A 196 -6.59 -2.38 14.78
C CYS A 196 -7.76 -3.03 15.53
N PHE A 197 -9.00 -2.78 15.10
CA PHE A 197 -10.20 -3.35 15.72
C PHE A 197 -10.28 -4.88 15.58
N GLN A 198 -9.50 -5.49 14.68
CA GLN A 198 -9.34 -6.94 14.53
C GLN A 198 -8.04 -7.47 15.17
N ASN A 199 -7.47 -6.72 16.12
CA ASN A 199 -6.29 -7.08 16.91
C ASN A 199 -5.03 -7.38 16.07
N PHE A 200 -4.85 -6.68 14.94
CA PHE A 200 -3.60 -6.78 14.17
C PHE A 200 -2.46 -5.99 14.82
N SER A 201 -1.31 -6.64 14.87
CA SER A 201 -0.02 -6.03 15.18
C SER A 201 0.75 -5.69 13.90
N PHE A 202 1.60 -4.66 13.97
CA PHE A 202 2.40 -4.15 12.87
C PHE A 202 3.88 -4.31 13.23
N ALA A 203 4.56 -5.26 12.60
CA ALA A 203 6.00 -5.46 12.76
C ALA A 203 6.75 -4.55 11.77
N ILE A 204 7.48 -3.57 12.30
CA ILE A 204 8.31 -2.68 11.49
C ILE A 204 9.61 -3.42 11.13
N MET A 205 9.88 -3.57 9.83
CA MET A 205 11.06 -4.29 9.35
C MET A 205 12.31 -3.43 9.28
N ASN A 206 13.47 -4.04 9.52
CA ASN A 206 14.78 -3.50 9.16
C ASN A 206 15.09 -3.73 7.68
N ASP A 207 15.99 -2.92 7.12
CA ASP A 207 16.70 -3.12 5.84
C ASP A 207 15.87 -3.10 4.54
N VAL A 208 14.55 -3.21 4.64
CA VAL A 208 13.64 -3.16 3.51
C VAL A 208 12.84 -1.87 3.50
N PHE A 209 12.76 -1.27 2.31
CA PHE A 209 12.09 0.00 2.11
C PHE A 209 11.57 0.09 0.68
N THR A 210 10.67 1.05 0.47
CA THR A 210 10.27 1.47 -0.88
C THR A 210 10.50 2.96 -1.08
N VAL A 211 10.73 3.35 -2.34
CA VAL A 211 10.94 4.75 -2.72
C VAL A 211 10.02 5.16 -3.87
N HIS A 212 9.48 6.37 -3.77
CA HIS A 212 8.75 7.03 -4.85
C HIS A 212 9.63 8.14 -5.45
N LYS A 213 9.62 8.28 -6.78
CA LYS A 213 10.34 9.37 -7.47
C LYS A 213 9.49 10.64 -7.51
N GLY A 214 10.06 11.74 -7.03
CA GLY A 214 9.37 13.01 -6.89
C GLY A 214 8.81 13.15 -5.47
N ILE A 215 9.04 14.34 -4.90
CA ILE A 215 8.61 14.69 -3.55
C ILE A 215 7.29 15.44 -3.65
N LYS A 216 6.22 14.87 -3.12
CA LYS A 216 4.91 15.51 -3.06
C LYS A 216 4.96 16.69 -2.08
N ARG A 217 4.50 17.85 -2.55
CA ARG A 217 4.40 19.08 -1.75
C ARG A 217 2.99 19.64 -1.71
N ASN A 218 2.31 19.63 -2.85
CA ASN A 218 0.98 20.19 -3.01
C ASN A 218 0.13 19.29 -3.88
N PHE A 219 -1.18 19.45 -3.76
CA PHE A 219 -2.14 18.90 -4.71
C PHE A 219 -2.06 19.65 -6.05
N THR A 220 -2.28 18.93 -7.13
CA THR A 220 -2.63 19.49 -8.44
C THR A 220 -4.08 19.97 -8.41
N TYR A 221 -4.45 20.80 -9.39
CA TYR A 221 -5.84 21.26 -9.54
C TYR A 221 -6.85 20.10 -9.60
N TYR A 222 -6.55 19.06 -10.39
CA TYR A 222 -7.41 17.89 -10.52
C TYR A 222 -7.54 17.10 -9.22
N GLU A 223 -6.45 16.99 -8.45
CA GLU A 223 -6.48 16.32 -7.15
C GLU A 223 -7.33 17.09 -6.13
N LEU A 224 -7.22 18.42 -6.12
CA LEU A 224 -8.06 19.27 -5.26
C LEU A 224 -9.54 19.14 -5.61
N SER A 225 -9.87 19.20 -6.90
CA SER A 225 -11.25 19.05 -7.39
C SER A 225 -11.86 17.72 -6.93
N GLU A 226 -11.10 16.62 -7.09
CA GLU A 226 -11.51 15.29 -6.66
C GLU A 226 -11.76 15.22 -5.13
N LEU A 227 -10.87 15.80 -4.33
CA LEU A 227 -11.00 15.84 -2.88
C LEU A 227 -12.21 16.66 -2.42
N ILE A 228 -12.44 17.83 -3.01
CA ILE A 228 -13.61 18.68 -2.69
C ILE A 228 -14.89 17.91 -2.98
N SER A 229 -14.92 17.21 -4.10
CA SER A 229 -16.07 16.40 -4.50
C SER A 229 -16.36 15.27 -3.51
N LEU A 230 -15.35 14.51 -3.10
CA LEU A 230 -15.49 13.41 -2.11
C LEU A 230 -16.01 13.88 -0.76
N LYS A 231 -15.61 15.09 -0.32
CA LYS A 231 -15.98 15.63 0.99
C LYS A 231 -17.49 15.77 1.19
N LYS A 232 -18.29 15.92 0.11
CA LYS A 232 -19.74 16.10 0.19
C LYS A 232 -20.43 14.98 0.97
N ASN A 233 -20.03 13.73 0.75
CA ASN A 233 -20.63 12.55 1.39
C ASN A 233 -19.73 11.91 2.46
N PHE A 234 -18.50 12.41 2.62
CA PHE A 234 -17.50 11.79 3.48
C PHE A 234 -17.91 11.76 4.95
N ASN A 235 -18.55 12.82 5.47
CA ASN A 235 -18.96 12.87 6.88
C ASN A 235 -19.99 11.79 7.22
N LYS A 236 -20.92 11.51 6.30
CA LYS A 236 -21.91 10.44 6.45
C LYS A 236 -21.21 9.08 6.45
N LEU A 237 -20.36 8.82 5.45
CA LEU A 237 -19.59 7.57 5.35
C LEU A 237 -18.72 7.35 6.60
N LYS A 238 -18.02 8.38 7.06
CA LYS A 238 -17.20 8.33 8.27
C LYS A 238 -18.03 7.95 9.51
N LYS A 239 -19.19 8.59 9.70
CA LYS A 239 -20.08 8.28 10.83
C LYS A 239 -20.58 6.83 10.77
N GLU A 240 -21.02 6.37 9.60
CA GLU A 240 -21.44 4.98 9.40
C GLU A 240 -20.31 3.98 9.66
N PHE A 241 -19.12 4.24 9.11
CA PHE A 241 -17.93 3.42 9.35
C PHE A 241 -17.57 3.34 10.83
N ASN A 242 -17.50 4.49 11.50
CA ASN A 242 -17.14 4.58 12.91
C ASN A 242 -18.17 3.90 13.81
N ASN A 243 -19.46 4.05 13.53
CA ASN A 243 -20.53 3.37 14.26
C ASN A 243 -20.42 1.85 14.08
N ASN A 244 -20.34 1.39 12.83
CA ASN A 244 -20.29 -0.04 12.51
C ASN A 244 -19.09 -0.70 13.20
N ILE A 245 -17.89 -0.14 13.07
CA ILE A 245 -16.68 -0.78 13.62
C ILE A 245 -16.74 -0.88 15.15
N THR A 246 -17.27 0.13 15.85
CA THR A 246 -17.43 0.09 17.31
C THR A 246 -18.58 -0.82 17.75
N THR A 247 -19.61 -0.98 16.93
CA THR A 247 -20.69 -1.94 17.21
C THR A 247 -20.20 -3.38 17.07
N TYR A 248 -19.38 -3.68 16.06
CA TYR A 248 -18.81 -5.02 15.87
C TYR A 248 -17.71 -5.36 16.88
N TYR A 249 -16.94 -4.36 17.33
CA TYR A 249 -15.77 -4.55 18.18
C TYR A 249 -15.77 -3.57 19.37
N PRO A 250 -16.78 -3.61 20.25
CA PRO A 250 -16.94 -2.63 21.33
C PRO A 250 -15.75 -2.59 22.28
N HIS A 251 -15.19 -3.77 22.63
CA HIS A 251 -14.04 -3.93 23.51
C HIS A 251 -12.75 -3.29 22.98
N MET A 252 -12.63 -3.07 21.67
CA MET A 252 -11.45 -2.45 21.07
C MET A 252 -11.51 -0.92 21.06
N SER A 253 -12.66 -0.32 21.43
CA SER A 253 -12.86 1.14 21.36
C SER A 253 -11.95 1.93 22.31
N GLU A 254 -11.47 1.29 23.38
CA GLU A 254 -10.51 1.91 24.31
C GLU A 254 -9.07 1.88 23.77
N HIS A 255 -8.75 0.92 22.92
CA HIS A 255 -7.40 0.68 22.39
C HIS A 255 -7.19 1.28 20.99
N CYS A 256 -8.23 1.29 20.16
CA CYS A 256 -8.20 1.72 18.78
C CYS A 256 -8.87 3.09 18.60
N LYS A 257 -8.31 3.90 17.69
CA LYS A 257 -8.94 5.17 17.31
C LYS A 257 -9.84 4.98 16.10
N GLN A 258 -11.02 5.58 16.18
CA GLN A 258 -11.94 5.75 15.07
C GLN A 258 -11.36 6.70 14.00
N LEU A 259 -11.96 6.71 12.81
CA LEU A 259 -11.53 7.58 11.71
C LEU A 259 -11.86 9.04 12.06
N ASN A 260 -10.88 9.93 11.85
CA ASN A 260 -10.99 11.37 12.16
C ASN A 260 -11.83 12.17 11.17
#